data_AF-A0A661LJT4-F1
#
_entry.id   AF-A0A661LJT4-F1
#
_cell.length_a   1.000
_cell.length_b   1.000
_cell.length_c   1.000
_cell.angle_alpha   90.00
_cell.angle_beta   90.00
_cell.angle_gamma   90.00
#
_symmetry.space_group_name_H-M   'P 1'
#
loop_
_entity.id
_entity.type
_entity.pdbx_description
1 polymer ?
#
loop_
_entity_poly.entity_id
_entity_poly.type
_entity_poly.pdbx_seq_one_letter_code
_entity_poly.pdbx_strand_id
1 'polypeptide(L)'
;MPEVDPQETEKTIKAIQDIAIILTGAAEFVCEGRMLKRFSKNIEENLEKIENDIALLKKKFPGKFPKTLKPDTSISKIRDLAITLDGNNADIEAKCRSEELGNELILRVKELNSVIKDILDTLKGKISRYTIFDRIAGYGEKIKSFLLAFSPLVSNTGRIVLAALLVIICSFFYLFFTMESEDIVLKSIKNDLSYIEKQNEILAKQRKEYNEIREKMKSFNQAEMSREEKIEWLNLSLEERKSRVNMEQIMLAIETRKKKIGEKNKKVEEIRKKSFFKKLLKR
;
A
#
# COMPACT_ATOMS: atom_id res chain seq x y z
N MET A 1 5.32 0.23 -37.66
CA MET A 1 4.03 0.02 -36.95
C MET A 1 4.11 0.78 -35.65
N PRO A 2 3.13 1.62 -35.28
CA PRO A 2 3.19 2.33 -34.01
C PRO A 2 3.20 1.32 -32.86
N GLU A 3 4.23 1.42 -32.03
CA GLU A 3 4.47 0.55 -30.91
C GLU A 3 3.71 1.13 -29.71
N VAL A 4 2.73 0.41 -29.17
CA VAL A 4 2.05 0.82 -27.93
C VAL A 4 3.09 0.86 -26.83
N ASP A 5 3.41 2.06 -26.33
CA ASP A 5 4.25 2.26 -25.15
C ASP A 5 3.39 2.08 -23.89
N PRO A 6 3.57 1.00 -23.10
CA PRO A 6 2.84 0.79 -21.86
C PRO A 6 2.98 1.95 -20.87
N GLN A 7 4.07 2.72 -20.97
CA GLN A 7 4.32 3.89 -20.13
C GLN A 7 3.45 5.08 -20.55
N GLU A 8 3.06 5.19 -21.81
CA GLU A 8 2.17 6.23 -22.33
C GLU A 8 0.71 5.95 -21.96
N THR A 9 0.26 4.70 -22.05
CA THR A 9 -1.07 4.29 -21.57
C THR A 9 -1.22 4.51 -20.06
N GLU A 10 -0.20 4.19 -19.27
CA GLU A 10 -0.22 4.43 -17.81
C GLU A 10 -0.27 5.93 -17.47
N LYS A 11 0.48 6.77 -18.19
CA LYS A 11 0.39 8.24 -18.06
C LYS A 11 -1.01 8.76 -18.37
N THR A 12 -1.67 8.19 -19.37
CA THR A 12 -3.01 8.61 -19.82
C THR A 12 -4.08 8.24 -18.78
N ILE A 13 -4.01 7.03 -18.21
CA ILE A 13 -4.87 6.62 -17.09
C ILE A 13 -4.64 7.53 -15.88
N LYS A 14 -3.37 7.86 -15.58
CA LYS A 14 -3.01 8.75 -14.48
C LYS A 14 -3.59 10.15 -14.65
N ALA A 15 -3.64 10.68 -15.87
CA ALA A 15 -4.28 11.98 -16.12
C ALA A 15 -5.76 12.00 -15.73
N ILE A 16 -6.51 10.92 -16.02
CA ILE A 16 -7.92 10.79 -15.59
C ILE A 16 -7.98 10.63 -14.06
N GLN A 17 -7.05 9.88 -13.46
CA GLN A 17 -6.97 9.72 -12.01
C GLN A 17 -6.69 11.06 -11.29
N ASP A 18 -5.81 11.90 -11.84
CA ASP A 18 -5.47 13.20 -11.28
C ASP A 18 -6.68 14.14 -11.30
N ILE A 19 -7.50 14.09 -12.37
CA ILE A 19 -8.79 14.80 -12.42
C ILE A 19 -9.71 14.32 -11.29
N ALA A 20 -9.80 13.01 -11.08
CA ALA A 20 -10.63 12.44 -10.02
C ALA A 20 -10.17 12.90 -8.63
N ILE A 21 -8.86 12.94 -8.40
CA ILE A 21 -8.26 13.44 -7.16
C ILE A 21 -8.59 14.93 -6.97
N ILE A 22 -8.50 15.75 -8.02
CA ILE A 22 -8.84 17.17 -7.97
C ILE A 22 -10.33 17.36 -7.60
N LEU A 23 -11.23 16.59 -8.20
CA LEU A 23 -12.67 16.63 -7.89
C LEU A 23 -12.98 16.26 -6.44
N THR A 24 -12.17 15.40 -5.81
CA THR A 24 -12.32 15.06 -4.38
C THR A 24 -11.62 16.05 -3.43
N GLY A 25 -10.39 16.46 -3.72
CA GLY A 25 -9.55 17.22 -2.80
C GLY A 25 -9.69 18.74 -2.89
N ALA A 26 -10.28 19.25 -3.97
CA ALA A 26 -10.49 20.68 -4.21
C ALA A 26 -11.93 20.99 -4.59
N ALA A 27 -12.89 20.15 -4.17
CA ALA A 27 -14.30 20.19 -4.57
C ALA A 27 -14.93 21.60 -4.41
N GLU A 28 -14.58 22.32 -3.34
CA GLU A 28 -15.05 23.69 -3.08
C GLU A 28 -14.67 24.70 -4.16
N PHE A 29 -13.56 24.47 -4.89
CA PHE A 29 -13.00 25.39 -5.87
C PHE A 29 -13.17 24.94 -7.32
N VAL A 30 -13.44 23.66 -7.56
CA VAL A 30 -13.42 23.06 -8.90
C VAL A 30 -14.77 22.54 -9.37
N CYS A 31 -15.76 22.47 -8.47
CA CYS A 31 -17.13 22.06 -8.76
C CYS A 31 -17.99 23.22 -9.28
N GLU A 32 -17.52 23.85 -10.36
CA GLU A 32 -18.25 24.86 -11.13
C GLU A 32 -18.45 24.37 -12.56
N GLY A 33 -19.62 24.61 -13.15
CA GLY A 33 -19.97 24.06 -14.48
C GLY A 33 -18.90 24.25 -15.58
N ARG A 34 -18.21 25.39 -15.63
CA ARG A 34 -17.11 25.62 -16.61
C ARG A 34 -15.90 24.70 -16.38
N MET A 35 -15.55 24.44 -15.13
CA MET A 35 -14.45 23.55 -14.75
C MET A 35 -14.84 22.09 -14.97
N LEU A 36 -16.07 21.70 -14.61
CA LEU A 36 -16.60 20.36 -14.84
C LEU A 36 -16.64 20.01 -16.34
N LYS A 37 -17.08 20.93 -17.19
CA LYS A 37 -17.02 20.79 -18.65
C LYS A 37 -15.60 20.61 -19.18
N ARG A 38 -14.62 21.32 -18.61
CA ARG A 38 -13.20 21.14 -18.96
C ARG A 38 -12.69 19.76 -18.54
N PHE A 39 -13.05 19.31 -17.35
CA PHE A 39 -12.69 17.96 -16.88
C PHE A 39 -13.33 16.88 -17.73
N SER A 40 -14.62 17.02 -18.06
CA SER A 40 -15.33 16.13 -18.98
C SER A 40 -14.57 15.96 -20.30
N LYS A 41 -14.26 17.08 -20.98
CA LYS A 41 -13.51 17.05 -22.24
C LYS A 41 -12.13 16.40 -22.09
N ASN A 42 -11.39 16.73 -21.03
CA ASN A 42 -10.09 16.12 -20.77
C ASN A 42 -10.22 14.60 -20.53
N ILE A 43 -11.26 14.14 -19.83
CA ILE A 43 -11.50 12.72 -19.61
C ILE A 43 -11.78 12.03 -20.95
N GLU A 44 -12.64 12.61 -21.79
CA GLU A 44 -12.95 12.07 -23.13
C GLU A 44 -11.71 11.95 -24.01
N GLU A 45 -10.89 13.02 -24.11
CA GLU A 45 -9.65 13.02 -24.89
C GLU A 45 -8.67 11.93 -24.42
N ASN A 46 -8.59 11.66 -23.11
CA ASN A 46 -7.75 10.59 -22.57
C ASN A 46 -8.38 9.20 -22.78
N LEU A 47 -9.70 9.06 -22.71
CA LEU A 47 -10.39 7.80 -23.01
C LEU A 47 -10.23 7.39 -24.47
N GLU A 48 -10.29 8.33 -25.41
CA GLU A 48 -10.05 8.04 -26.83
C GLU A 48 -8.64 7.49 -27.07
N LYS A 49 -7.63 8.06 -26.40
CA LYS A 49 -6.26 7.54 -26.44
C LYS A 49 -6.18 6.11 -25.88
N ILE A 50 -6.81 5.86 -24.73
CA ILE A 50 -6.86 4.53 -24.13
C ILE A 50 -7.58 3.52 -25.05
N GLU A 51 -8.69 3.92 -25.70
CA GLU A 51 -9.39 3.07 -26.66
C GLU A 51 -8.52 2.69 -27.85
N ASN A 52 -7.78 3.66 -28.40
CA ASN A 52 -6.83 3.43 -29.48
C ASN A 52 -5.71 2.47 -29.06
N ASP A 53 -5.12 2.67 -27.87
CA ASP A 53 -4.11 1.78 -27.30
C ASP A 53 -4.66 0.36 -27.12
N ILE A 54 -5.87 0.22 -26.56
CA ILE A 54 -6.52 -1.07 -26.37
C ILE A 54 -6.82 -1.75 -27.71
N ALA A 55 -7.24 -1.00 -28.73
CA ALA A 55 -7.44 -1.53 -30.07
C ALA A 55 -6.13 -2.06 -30.68
N LEU A 56 -5.01 -1.37 -30.45
CA LEU A 56 -3.68 -1.84 -30.85
C LEU A 56 -3.23 -3.06 -30.05
N LEU A 57 -3.48 -3.09 -28.73
CA LEU A 57 -3.20 -4.25 -27.88
C LEU A 57 -4.03 -5.47 -28.28
N LYS A 58 -5.33 -5.29 -28.60
CA LYS A 58 -6.22 -6.34 -29.12
C LYS A 58 -5.64 -7.02 -30.36
N LYS A 59 -4.98 -6.27 -31.26
CA LYS A 59 -4.32 -6.81 -32.46
C LYS A 59 -3.07 -7.66 -32.17
N LYS A 60 -2.45 -7.51 -30.99
CA LYS A 60 -1.25 -8.27 -30.58
C LYS A 60 -1.59 -9.64 -29.98
N PHE A 61 -2.87 -9.96 -29.75
CA PHE A 61 -3.26 -11.27 -29.22
C PHE A 61 -3.15 -12.37 -30.27
N PRO A 62 -2.55 -13.53 -29.95
CA PRO A 62 -2.62 -14.72 -30.80
C PRO A 62 -4.03 -15.32 -30.72
N GLY A 63 -4.96 -14.84 -31.56
CA GLY A 63 -6.33 -15.33 -31.67
C GLY A 63 -7.41 -14.33 -31.23
N LYS A 64 -8.60 -14.85 -30.87
CA LYS A 64 -9.72 -14.00 -30.43
C LYS A 64 -9.41 -13.36 -29.08
N PHE A 65 -9.67 -12.06 -28.95
CA PHE A 65 -9.52 -11.34 -27.69
C PHE A 65 -10.37 -11.99 -26.58
N PRO A 66 -9.81 -12.20 -25.37
CA PRO A 66 -10.54 -12.86 -24.29
C PRO A 66 -11.82 -12.09 -23.92
N LYS A 67 -12.98 -12.76 -23.97
CA LYS A 67 -14.28 -12.17 -23.57
C LYS A 67 -14.35 -11.75 -22.10
N THR A 68 -13.42 -12.24 -21.28
CA THR A 68 -13.28 -11.92 -19.85
C THR A 68 -12.68 -10.54 -19.63
N LEU A 69 -11.78 -10.10 -20.52
CA LEU A 69 -11.22 -8.76 -20.51
C LEU A 69 -12.25 -7.86 -21.18
N LYS A 70 -12.99 -7.08 -20.38
CA LYS A 70 -14.05 -6.18 -20.86
C LYS A 70 -13.64 -4.70 -20.75
N PRO A 71 -12.58 -4.27 -21.46
CA PRO A 71 -12.11 -2.89 -21.39
C PRO A 71 -13.18 -1.91 -21.88
N ASP A 72 -13.95 -2.30 -22.89
CA ASP A 72 -14.98 -1.44 -23.51
C ASP A 72 -16.09 -1.09 -22.50
N THR A 73 -16.43 -2.03 -21.59
CA THR A 73 -17.39 -1.77 -20.50
C THR A 73 -16.82 -0.81 -19.47
N SER A 74 -15.54 -0.96 -19.09
CA SER A 74 -14.88 -0.05 -18.15
C SER A 74 -14.75 1.37 -18.72
N ILE A 75 -14.43 1.49 -20.00
CA ILE A 75 -14.35 2.78 -20.69
C ILE A 75 -15.73 3.44 -20.77
N SER A 76 -16.78 2.70 -21.13
CA SER A 76 -18.16 3.22 -21.18
C SER A 76 -18.57 3.84 -19.85
N LYS A 77 -18.31 3.17 -18.72
CA LYS A 77 -18.65 3.70 -17.40
C LYS A 77 -17.95 5.03 -17.07
N ILE A 78 -16.68 5.19 -17.49
CA ILE A 78 -15.96 6.45 -17.29
C ILE A 78 -16.50 7.52 -18.25
N ARG A 79 -16.86 7.14 -19.48
CA ARG A 79 -17.49 8.04 -20.45
C ARG A 79 -18.86 8.54 -19.96
N ASP A 80 -19.67 7.68 -19.33
CA ASP A 80 -20.95 8.06 -18.74
C ASP A 80 -20.75 9.14 -17.63
N LEU A 81 -19.69 9.02 -16.85
CA LEU A 81 -19.29 10.05 -15.87
C LEU A 81 -18.80 11.33 -16.56
N ALA A 82 -18.03 11.23 -17.64
CA ALA A 82 -17.62 12.41 -18.41
C ALA A 82 -18.83 13.16 -18.98
N ILE A 83 -19.81 12.45 -19.54
CA ILE A 83 -21.08 13.02 -20.01
C ILE A 83 -21.82 13.70 -18.85
N THR A 84 -21.86 13.06 -17.68
CA THR A 84 -22.46 13.65 -16.48
C THR A 84 -21.76 14.95 -16.08
N LEU A 85 -20.42 15.01 -16.16
CA LEU A 85 -19.63 16.21 -15.88
C LEU A 85 -19.79 17.33 -16.92
N ASP A 86 -20.22 17.01 -18.15
CA ASP A 86 -20.52 18.01 -19.18
C ASP A 86 -21.85 18.73 -18.91
N GLY A 87 -22.69 18.18 -18.04
CA GLY A 87 -23.95 18.79 -17.66
C GLY A 87 -23.77 20.08 -16.85
N ASN A 88 -24.59 21.07 -17.15
CA ASN A 88 -24.52 22.42 -16.58
C ASN A 88 -25.64 22.71 -15.57
N ASN A 89 -25.96 21.74 -14.71
CA ASN A 89 -27.04 21.89 -13.72
C ASN A 89 -26.50 21.91 -12.28
N ALA A 90 -27.27 22.52 -11.38
CA ALA A 90 -26.90 22.67 -9.97
C ALA A 90 -26.82 21.33 -9.21
N ASP A 91 -27.50 20.28 -9.69
CA ASP A 91 -27.46 18.93 -9.11
C ASP A 91 -26.07 18.29 -9.29
N ILE A 92 -25.48 18.43 -10.47
CA ILE A 92 -24.13 17.93 -10.76
C ILE A 92 -23.08 18.69 -9.93
N GLU A 93 -23.21 20.00 -9.79
CA GLU A 93 -22.32 20.78 -8.92
C GLU A 93 -22.43 20.33 -7.45
N ALA A 94 -23.64 20.06 -6.98
CA ALA A 94 -23.86 19.55 -5.61
C ALA A 94 -23.24 18.17 -5.41
N LYS A 95 -23.42 17.24 -6.37
CA LYS A 95 -22.79 15.91 -6.37
C LYS A 95 -21.27 15.95 -6.48
N CYS A 96 -20.74 16.96 -7.16
CA CYS A 96 -19.31 17.21 -7.19
C CYS A 96 -18.82 17.70 -5.83
N ARG A 97 -19.52 18.68 -5.22
CA ARG A 97 -19.16 19.24 -3.90
C ARG A 97 -19.28 18.23 -2.76
N SER A 98 -20.16 17.23 -2.89
CA SER A 98 -20.24 16.09 -1.97
C SER A 98 -19.18 15.01 -2.24
N GLU A 99 -18.23 15.26 -3.15
CA GLU A 99 -17.15 14.36 -3.57
C GLU A 99 -17.64 13.08 -4.29
N GLU A 100 -18.94 12.91 -4.50
CA GLU A 100 -19.54 11.70 -5.07
C GLU A 100 -18.98 11.41 -6.47
N LEU A 101 -18.95 12.42 -7.34
CA LEU A 101 -18.44 12.28 -8.72
C LEU A 101 -16.94 11.97 -8.77
N GLY A 102 -16.15 12.59 -7.88
CA GLY A 102 -14.72 12.33 -7.78
C GLY A 102 -14.44 10.91 -7.30
N ASN A 103 -15.14 10.47 -6.26
CA ASN A 103 -15.03 9.11 -5.70
C ASN A 103 -15.47 8.04 -6.70
N GLU A 104 -16.57 8.27 -7.43
CA GLU A 104 -17.00 7.33 -8.47
C GLU A 104 -15.96 7.24 -9.59
N LEU A 105 -15.43 8.37 -10.05
CA LEU A 105 -14.39 8.40 -11.09
C LEU A 105 -13.12 7.65 -10.66
N ILE A 106 -12.67 7.80 -9.40
CA ILE A 106 -11.54 7.02 -8.85
C ILE A 106 -11.80 5.51 -8.97
N LEU A 107 -12.99 5.05 -8.58
CA LEU A 107 -13.36 3.64 -8.64
C LEU A 107 -13.36 3.12 -10.08
N ARG A 108 -13.96 3.85 -11.02
CA ARG A 108 -14.03 3.44 -12.43
C ARG A 108 -12.64 3.42 -13.09
N VAL A 109 -11.79 4.41 -12.81
CA VAL A 109 -10.41 4.47 -13.31
C VAL A 109 -9.57 3.32 -12.76
N LYS A 110 -9.76 2.96 -11.48
CA LYS A 110 -9.08 1.81 -10.87
C LYS A 110 -9.51 0.48 -11.51
N GLU A 111 -10.81 0.30 -11.79
CA GLU A 111 -11.32 -0.85 -12.55
C GLU A 111 -10.66 -0.93 -13.93
N LEU A 112 -10.63 0.17 -14.69
CA LEU A 112 -10.02 0.22 -16.02
C LEU A 112 -8.51 -0.09 -15.97
N ASN A 113 -7.77 0.47 -15.03
CA ASN A 113 -6.35 0.21 -14.87
C ASN A 113 -6.06 -1.27 -14.57
N SER A 114 -6.91 -1.91 -13.77
CA SER A 114 -6.81 -3.36 -13.52
C SER A 114 -6.99 -4.16 -14.81
N VAL A 115 -8.01 -3.85 -15.61
CA VAL A 115 -8.27 -4.55 -16.88
C VAL A 115 -7.11 -4.37 -17.86
N ILE A 116 -6.53 -3.17 -17.96
CA ILE A 116 -5.38 -2.90 -18.84
C ILE A 116 -4.14 -3.67 -18.37
N LYS A 117 -3.90 -3.75 -17.06
CA LYS A 117 -2.81 -4.57 -16.50
C LYS A 117 -3.02 -6.05 -16.82
N ASP A 118 -4.24 -6.57 -16.67
CA ASP A 118 -4.56 -7.96 -17.02
C ASP A 118 -4.37 -8.23 -18.53
N ILE A 119 -4.71 -7.28 -19.41
CA ILE A 119 -4.44 -7.35 -20.86
C ILE A 119 -2.93 -7.48 -21.10
N LEU A 120 -2.13 -6.60 -20.50
CA LEU A 120 -0.67 -6.59 -20.65
C LEU A 120 0.00 -7.84 -20.08
N ASP A 121 -0.46 -8.33 -18.93
CA ASP A 121 0.06 -9.55 -18.32
C ASP A 121 -0.28 -10.78 -19.16
N THR A 122 -1.49 -10.83 -19.73
CA THR A 122 -1.89 -11.89 -20.66
C THR A 122 -1.01 -11.90 -21.92
N LEU A 123 -0.73 -10.73 -22.50
CA LEU A 123 0.19 -10.61 -23.65
C LEU A 123 1.63 -11.03 -23.31
N LYS A 124 2.08 -10.79 -22.07
CA LYS A 124 3.40 -11.19 -21.57
C LYS A 124 3.49 -12.67 -21.18
N GLY A 125 2.41 -13.45 -21.34
CA GLY A 125 2.35 -14.85 -20.94
C GLY A 125 2.39 -15.05 -19.42
N LYS A 126 2.19 -13.99 -18.63
CA LYS A 126 2.03 -14.10 -17.19
C LYS A 126 0.60 -14.52 -16.92
N ILE A 127 0.42 -15.68 -16.29
CA ILE A 127 -0.89 -16.15 -15.84
C ILE A 127 -1.37 -15.18 -14.76
N SER A 128 -2.29 -14.29 -15.12
CA SER A 128 -3.01 -13.46 -14.16
C SER A 128 -3.63 -14.38 -13.10
N ARG A 129 -3.46 -14.04 -11.80
CA ARG A 129 -4.04 -14.81 -10.68
C ARG A 129 -5.57 -14.94 -10.82
N TYR A 130 -6.20 -14.04 -11.57
CA TYR A 130 -7.63 -14.06 -11.86
C TYR A 130 -8.03 -15.22 -12.80
N THR A 131 -7.13 -15.64 -13.70
CA THR A 131 -7.38 -16.75 -14.64
C THR A 131 -7.53 -18.11 -13.95
N ILE A 132 -6.98 -18.28 -12.74
CA ILE A 132 -7.11 -19.53 -11.98
C ILE A 132 -8.52 -19.69 -11.40
N PHE A 133 -9.11 -18.59 -10.92
CA PHE A 133 -10.50 -18.58 -10.45
C PHE A 133 -11.49 -18.64 -11.62
N ASP A 134 -11.19 -18.00 -12.76
CA ASP A 134 -12.07 -18.02 -13.93
C ASP A 134 -11.95 -19.27 -14.82
N ARG A 135 -10.86 -20.06 -14.71
CA ARG A 135 -10.85 -21.43 -15.28
C ARG A 135 -11.92 -22.31 -14.64
N ILE A 136 -12.38 -21.98 -13.43
CA ILE A 136 -13.50 -22.67 -12.78
C ILE A 136 -14.84 -22.11 -13.29
N ALA A 137 -14.93 -20.80 -13.59
CA ALA A 137 -16.13 -20.17 -14.14
C ALA A 137 -16.45 -20.59 -15.59
N GLY A 138 -15.43 -20.85 -16.42
CA GLY A 138 -15.59 -21.39 -17.78
C GLY A 138 -16.15 -22.82 -17.85
N TYR A 139 -16.24 -23.52 -16.71
CA TYR A 139 -16.89 -24.82 -16.58
C TYR A 139 -18.37 -24.71 -16.15
N GLY A 140 -18.98 -23.51 -16.17
CA GLY A 140 -20.38 -23.28 -15.77
C GLY A 140 -21.42 -24.18 -16.46
N GLU A 141 -21.16 -24.66 -17.68
CA GLU A 141 -22.04 -25.63 -18.37
C GLU A 141 -21.86 -27.07 -17.86
N LYS A 142 -20.65 -27.46 -17.42
CA LYS A 142 -20.38 -28.79 -16.83
C LYS A 142 -20.66 -28.82 -15.31
N ILE A 143 -20.65 -27.67 -14.64
CA ILE A 143 -20.97 -27.55 -13.21
C ILE A 143 -22.47 -27.77 -12.96
N LYS A 144 -23.37 -27.62 -13.95
CA LYS A 144 -24.77 -28.10 -13.78
C LYS A 144 -24.83 -29.58 -13.42
N SER A 145 -23.90 -30.40 -13.90
CA SER A 145 -23.82 -31.82 -13.54
C SER A 145 -23.17 -32.04 -12.15
N PHE A 146 -22.24 -31.16 -11.74
CA PHE A 146 -21.63 -31.24 -10.42
C PHE A 146 -22.56 -30.70 -9.31
N LEU A 147 -23.38 -29.69 -9.60
CA LEU A 147 -24.46 -29.22 -8.73
C LEU A 147 -25.60 -30.24 -8.61
N LEU A 148 -25.82 -31.07 -9.63
CA LEU A 148 -26.69 -32.24 -9.53
C LEU A 148 -26.07 -33.34 -8.65
N ALA A 149 -24.74 -33.44 -8.55
CA ALA A 149 -24.08 -34.30 -7.55
C ALA A 149 -24.20 -33.74 -6.11
N PHE A 150 -24.55 -32.47 -5.95
CA PHE A 150 -25.00 -31.87 -4.67
C PHE A 150 -26.51 -32.02 -4.43
N SER A 151 -27.25 -32.81 -5.25
CA SER A 151 -28.66 -33.17 -4.97
C SER A 151 -28.90 -33.73 -3.54
N PRO A 152 -27.96 -34.46 -2.89
CA PRO A 152 -28.14 -34.86 -1.50
C PRO A 152 -28.14 -33.69 -0.49
N LEU A 153 -27.67 -32.49 -0.86
CA LEU A 153 -27.65 -31.29 0.00
C LEU A 153 -29.02 -30.63 0.19
N VAL A 154 -30.05 -31.04 -0.56
CA VAL A 154 -31.42 -30.61 -0.29
C VAL A 154 -32.04 -31.42 0.86
N SER A 155 -31.46 -32.58 1.21
CA SER A 155 -31.86 -33.35 2.40
C SER A 155 -31.29 -32.76 3.69
N ASN A 156 -31.99 -32.98 4.82
CA ASN A 156 -31.52 -32.55 6.15
C ASN A 156 -30.11 -33.08 6.47
N THR A 157 -29.76 -34.28 6.01
CA THR A 157 -28.43 -34.88 6.20
C THR A 157 -27.34 -34.11 5.47
N GLY A 158 -27.58 -33.67 4.24
CA GLY A 158 -26.61 -32.89 3.48
C GLY A 158 -26.40 -31.48 4.02
N ARG A 159 -27.45 -30.85 4.59
CA ARG A 159 -27.33 -29.57 5.31
C ARG A 159 -26.45 -29.69 6.56
N ILE A 160 -26.57 -30.78 7.32
CA ILE A 160 -25.75 -31.05 8.51
C ILE A 160 -24.28 -31.23 8.11
N VAL A 161 -24.00 -31.99 7.05
CA VAL A 161 -22.63 -32.21 6.56
C VAL A 161 -22.01 -30.90 6.04
N LEU A 162 -22.79 -30.07 5.33
CA LEU A 162 -22.33 -28.75 4.87
C LEU A 162 -22.03 -27.81 6.04
N ALA A 163 -22.91 -27.77 7.04
CA ALA A 163 -22.70 -26.97 8.25
C ALA A 163 -21.45 -27.41 9.01
N ALA A 164 -21.23 -28.72 9.14
CA ALA A 164 -20.02 -29.27 9.76
C ALA A 164 -18.75 -28.90 8.97
N LEU A 165 -18.79 -28.97 7.63
CA LEU A 165 -17.70 -28.54 6.77
C LEU A 165 -17.40 -27.04 6.90
N LEU A 166 -18.44 -26.20 6.96
CA LEU A 166 -18.28 -24.77 7.18
C LEU A 166 -17.65 -24.47 8.53
N VAL A 167 -18.07 -25.16 9.59
CA VAL A 167 -17.45 -25.02 10.92
C VAL A 167 -15.98 -25.41 10.90
N ILE A 168 -15.60 -26.50 10.22
CA ILE A 168 -14.19 -26.91 10.07
C ILE A 168 -13.40 -25.86 9.29
N ILE A 169 -13.95 -25.35 8.19
CA ILE A 169 -13.30 -24.31 7.37
C ILE A 169 -13.13 -23.02 8.18
N CYS A 170 -14.17 -22.55 8.87
CA CYS A 170 -14.10 -21.38 9.73
C CYS A 170 -13.09 -21.55 10.87
N SER A 171 -13.03 -22.73 11.49
CA SER A 171 -12.05 -23.07 12.51
C SER A 171 -10.61 -23.04 11.95
N PHE A 172 -10.41 -23.56 10.74
CA PHE A 172 -9.12 -23.52 10.05
C PHE A 172 -8.69 -22.09 9.72
N PHE A 173 -9.59 -21.24 9.21
CA PHE A 173 -9.31 -19.82 8.96
C PHE A 173 -9.00 -19.06 10.25
N TYR A 174 -9.72 -19.33 11.33
CA TYR A 174 -9.46 -18.76 12.65
C TYR A 174 -8.07 -19.14 13.18
N LEU A 175 -7.67 -20.41 13.06
CA LEU A 175 -6.33 -20.88 13.45
C LEU A 175 -5.23 -20.31 12.56
N PHE A 176 -5.50 -20.17 11.26
CA PHE A 176 -4.56 -19.58 10.30
C PHE A 176 -4.32 -18.10 10.59
N PHE A 177 -5.36 -17.33 10.88
CA PHE A 177 -5.22 -15.90 11.19
C PHE A 177 -4.61 -15.66 12.57
N THR A 178 -4.87 -16.55 13.54
CA THR A 178 -4.23 -16.51 14.87
C THR A 178 -2.87 -17.21 14.92
N MET A 179 -2.32 -17.62 13.78
CA MET A 179 -0.99 -18.21 13.69
C MET A 179 0.07 -17.15 13.96
N GLU A 180 1.04 -17.49 14.82
CA GLU A 180 2.18 -16.63 15.13
C GLU A 180 2.99 -16.37 13.85
N SER A 181 2.91 -15.14 13.33
CA SER A 181 3.53 -14.79 12.05
C SER A 181 4.93 -14.21 12.25
N GLU A 182 5.88 -14.78 11.52
CA GLU A 182 7.26 -14.33 11.48
C GLU A 182 7.36 -12.85 11.04
N ASP A 183 6.48 -12.44 10.11
CA ASP A 183 6.43 -11.08 9.58
C ASP A 183 6.16 -10.02 10.64
N ILE A 184 5.32 -10.29 11.64
CA ILE A 184 5.06 -9.34 12.73
C ILE A 184 6.34 -9.14 13.57
N VAL A 185 7.04 -10.24 13.89
CA VAL A 185 8.27 -10.18 14.68
C VAL A 185 9.40 -9.52 13.89
N LEU A 186 9.54 -9.84 12.60
CA LEU A 186 10.53 -9.22 11.71
C LEU A 186 10.28 -7.72 11.50
N LYS A 187 9.01 -7.31 11.33
CA LYS A 187 8.65 -5.88 11.25
C LYS A 187 9.00 -5.16 12.55
N SER A 188 8.79 -5.81 13.70
CA SER A 188 9.18 -5.26 15.00
C SER A 188 10.71 -5.12 15.14
N ILE A 189 11.48 -6.11 14.67
CA ILE A 189 12.96 -6.05 14.64
C ILE A 189 13.44 -4.90 13.74
N LYS A 190 12.86 -4.75 12.55
CA LYS A 190 13.21 -3.67 11.62
C LYS A 190 12.98 -2.29 12.24
N ASN A 191 11.85 -2.10 12.93
CA ASN A 191 11.56 -0.86 13.64
C ASN A 191 12.59 -0.58 14.74
N ASP A 192 12.96 -1.59 15.54
CA ASP A 192 13.98 -1.42 16.58
C ASP A 192 15.38 -1.13 16.01
N LEU A 193 15.75 -1.74 14.89
CA LEU A 193 17.00 -1.42 14.17
C LEU A 193 17.01 0.02 13.68
N SER A 194 15.92 0.50 13.06
CA SER A 194 15.83 1.88 12.60
C SER A 194 15.88 2.89 13.74
N TYR A 195 15.36 2.54 14.92
CA TYR A 195 15.49 3.38 16.12
C TYR A 195 16.93 3.41 16.62
N ILE A 196 17.62 2.27 16.68
CA ILE A 196 19.03 2.22 17.07
C ILE A 196 19.91 3.05 16.14
N GLU A 197 19.66 2.97 14.83
CA GLU A 197 20.37 3.77 13.82
C GLU A 197 20.22 5.27 14.09
N LYS A 198 18.98 5.75 14.28
CA LYS A 198 18.72 7.15 14.66
C LYS A 198 19.38 7.56 15.96
N GLN A 199 19.38 6.69 16.98
CA GLN A 199 20.03 6.99 18.25
C GLN A 199 21.56 7.02 18.13
N ASN A 200 22.16 6.19 17.26
CA ASN A 200 23.59 6.25 16.98
C ASN A 200 23.99 7.55 16.28
N GLU A 201 23.16 8.05 15.36
CA GLU A 201 23.39 9.36 14.72
C GLU A 201 23.35 10.51 15.74
N ILE A 202 22.35 10.50 16.63
CA ILE A 202 22.24 11.48 17.72
C ILE A 202 23.46 11.38 18.65
N LEU A 203 23.86 10.17 19.03
CA LEU A 203 25.03 9.93 19.87
C LEU A 203 26.32 10.43 19.21
N ALA A 204 26.48 10.22 17.90
CA ALA A 204 27.62 10.72 17.14
C ALA A 204 27.68 12.26 17.14
N LYS A 205 26.53 12.91 16.95
CA LYS A 205 26.41 14.37 17.03
C LYS A 205 26.76 14.90 18.42
N GLN A 206 26.17 14.32 19.47
CA GLN A 206 26.44 14.70 20.85
C GLN A 206 27.90 14.48 21.24
N ARG A 207 28.54 13.41 20.72
CA ARG A 207 29.95 13.15 20.96
C ARG A 207 30.84 14.21 20.33
N LYS A 208 30.46 14.72 19.16
CA LYS A 208 31.16 15.84 18.51
C LYS A 208 31.05 17.12 19.34
N GLU A 209 29.84 17.48 19.75
CA GLU A 209 29.58 18.64 20.62
C GLU A 209 30.33 18.53 21.96
N TYR A 210 30.32 17.33 22.58
CA TYR A 210 31.09 17.04 23.79
C TYR A 210 32.59 17.28 23.60
N ASN A 211 33.16 16.80 22.49
CA ASN A 211 34.58 16.99 22.20
C ASN A 211 34.91 18.48 21.98
N GLU A 212 34.04 19.23 21.29
CA GLU A 212 34.21 20.67 21.10
C GLU A 212 34.19 21.44 22.42
N ILE A 213 33.24 21.13 23.32
CA ILE A 213 33.18 21.70 24.68
C ILE A 213 34.46 21.37 25.44
N ARG A 214 34.93 20.12 25.37
CA ARG A 214 36.12 19.66 26.08
C ARG A 214 37.40 20.34 25.58
N GLU A 215 37.54 20.54 24.27
CA GLU A 215 38.67 21.29 23.71
C GLU A 215 38.63 22.77 24.11
N LYS A 216 37.46 23.41 24.09
CA LYS A 216 37.30 24.78 24.61
C LYS A 216 37.67 24.88 26.10
N MET A 217 37.27 23.90 26.91
CA MET A 217 37.64 23.86 28.33
C MET A 217 39.15 23.72 28.54
N LYS A 218 39.87 23.02 27.66
CA LYS A 218 41.34 22.87 27.73
C LYS A 218 42.09 24.15 27.35
N SER A 219 41.49 25.02 26.52
CA SER A 219 42.12 26.30 26.15
C SER A 219 42.14 27.32 27.29
N PHE A 220 41.38 27.12 28.37
CA PHE A 220 41.44 27.99 29.55
C PHE A 220 42.68 27.68 30.39
N ASN A 221 43.49 28.71 30.67
CA ASN A 221 44.61 28.61 31.60
C ASN A 221 44.10 28.75 33.04
N GLN A 222 43.96 27.63 33.76
CA GLN A 222 43.33 27.59 35.09
C GLN A 222 44.02 28.47 36.15
N ALA A 223 45.30 28.82 35.98
CA ALA A 223 46.06 29.66 36.90
C ALA A 223 45.78 31.17 36.73
N GLU A 224 45.38 31.61 35.54
CA GLU A 224 45.19 33.02 35.17
C GLU A 224 43.84 33.22 34.46
N MET A 225 42.74 32.89 35.14
CA MET A 225 41.39 33.19 34.64
C MET A 225 40.83 34.46 35.28
N SER A 226 40.35 35.38 34.43
CA SER A 226 39.46 36.47 34.81
C SER A 226 38.14 35.94 35.43
N ARG A 227 37.36 36.83 36.04
CA ARG A 227 36.09 36.44 36.68
C ARG A 227 35.09 35.92 35.65
N GLU A 228 35.06 36.54 34.48
CA GLU A 228 34.21 36.20 33.35
C GLU A 228 34.59 34.82 32.78
N GLU A 229 35.88 34.55 32.57
CA GLU A 229 36.38 33.25 32.10
C GLU A 229 36.10 32.11 33.09
N LYS A 230 36.15 32.38 34.41
CA LYS A 230 35.77 31.40 35.44
C LYS A 230 34.29 31.00 35.34
N ILE A 231 33.41 31.96 35.10
CA ILE A 231 31.97 31.72 34.94
C ILE A 231 31.72 30.91 33.66
N GLU A 232 32.38 31.27 32.56
CA GLU A 232 32.27 30.53 31.30
C GLU A 232 32.79 29.09 31.43
N TRP A 233 33.95 28.88 32.06
CA TRP A 233 34.48 27.54 32.32
C TRP A 233 33.55 26.69 33.18
N LEU A 234 32.94 27.28 34.22
CA LEU A 234 31.95 26.59 35.06
C LEU A 234 30.71 26.20 34.25
N ASN A 235 30.20 27.08 33.38
CA ASN A 235 29.07 26.78 32.51
C ASN A 235 29.39 25.64 31.54
N LEU A 236 30.57 25.68 30.90
CA LEU A 236 31.04 24.61 30.01
C LEU A 236 31.22 23.28 30.78
N SER A 237 31.69 23.30 32.02
CA SER A 237 31.80 22.09 32.86
C SER A 237 30.44 21.48 33.20
N LEU A 238 29.44 22.32 33.46
CA LEU A 238 28.06 21.84 33.66
C LEU A 238 27.47 21.25 32.38
N GLU A 239 27.72 21.89 31.23
CA GLU A 239 27.28 21.41 29.92
C GLU A 239 27.97 20.09 29.52
N GLU A 240 29.26 19.94 29.83
CA GLU A 240 30.02 18.70 29.66
C GLU A 240 29.38 17.55 30.46
N ARG A 241 29.09 17.78 31.75
CA ARG A 241 28.45 16.77 32.61
C ARG A 241 27.06 16.40 32.10
N LYS A 242 26.25 17.38 31.71
CA LYS A 242 24.91 17.16 31.15
C LYS A 242 24.97 16.35 29.87
N SER A 243 25.90 16.68 28.98
CA SER A 243 26.13 15.96 27.73
C SER A 243 26.56 14.52 27.98
N ARG A 244 27.43 14.27 28.96
CA ARG A 244 27.83 12.91 29.37
C ARG A 244 26.65 12.08 29.84
N VAL A 245 25.81 12.62 30.74
CA VAL A 245 24.61 11.93 31.24
C VAL A 245 23.65 11.60 30.09
N ASN A 246 23.43 12.54 29.16
CA ASN A 246 22.57 12.31 27.99
C ASN A 246 23.11 11.19 27.10
N MET A 247 24.43 11.19 26.81
CA MET A 247 25.06 10.12 26.03
C MET A 247 24.94 8.75 26.70
N GLU A 248 25.13 8.67 28.03
CA GLU A 248 24.93 7.44 28.80
C GLU A 248 23.48 6.93 28.73
N GLN A 249 22.49 7.81 28.84
CA GLN A 249 21.07 7.44 28.70
C GLN A 249 20.76 6.89 27.30
N ILE A 250 21.30 7.52 26.25
CA ILE A 250 21.15 7.05 24.87
C ILE A 250 21.80 5.67 24.69
N MET A 251 23.01 5.48 25.23
CA MET A 251 23.70 4.19 25.19
C MET A 251 22.92 3.08 25.89
N LEU A 252 22.36 3.36 27.09
CA LEU A 252 21.51 2.42 27.81
C LEU A 252 20.22 2.07 27.04
N ALA A 253 19.60 3.07 26.39
CA ALA A 253 18.43 2.85 25.56
C ALA A 253 18.75 1.97 24.33
N ILE A 254 19.90 2.19 23.68
CA ILE A 254 20.40 1.36 22.58
C ILE A 254 20.65 -0.07 23.07
N GLU A 255 21.36 -0.26 24.20
CA GLU A 255 21.68 -1.57 24.73
C GLU A 255 20.41 -2.36 25.09
N THR A 256 19.45 -1.71 25.74
CA THR A 256 18.15 -2.29 26.08
C THR A 256 17.42 -2.78 24.83
N ARG A 257 17.42 -1.99 23.75
CA ARG A 257 16.80 -2.40 22.49
C ARG A 257 17.58 -3.49 21.75
N LYS A 258 18.91 -3.48 21.80
CA LYS A 258 19.74 -4.59 21.27
C LYS A 258 19.42 -5.91 21.97
N LYS A 259 19.26 -5.90 23.30
CA LYS A 259 18.81 -7.09 24.07
C LYS A 259 17.45 -7.58 23.59
N LYS A 260 16.46 -6.68 23.43
CA LYS A 260 15.13 -7.01 22.89
C LYS A 260 15.18 -7.57 21.46
N ILE A 261 16.04 -7.05 20.59
CA ILE A 261 16.25 -7.61 19.24
C ILE A 261 16.81 -9.03 19.35
N GLY A 262 17.79 -9.27 20.24
CA GLY A 262 18.33 -10.60 20.49
C GLY A 262 17.26 -11.61 20.93
N GLU A 263 16.36 -11.21 21.84
CA GLU A 263 15.22 -12.03 22.25
C GLU A 263 14.24 -12.28 21.09
N LYS A 264 13.93 -11.26 20.28
CA LYS A 264 13.05 -11.41 19.12
C LYS A 264 13.66 -12.31 18.05
N ASN A 265 14.97 -12.25 17.83
CA ASN A 265 15.67 -13.14 16.90
C ASN A 265 15.60 -14.59 17.38
N LYS A 266 15.78 -14.85 18.68
CA LYS A 266 15.56 -16.20 19.25
C LYS A 266 14.13 -16.68 19.00
N LYS A 267 13.13 -15.83 19.19
CA LYS A 267 11.72 -16.14 18.87
C LYS A 267 11.51 -16.45 17.39
N VAL A 268 12.13 -15.70 16.48
CA VAL A 268 12.07 -15.98 15.04
C VAL A 268 12.68 -17.35 14.73
N GLU A 269 13.81 -17.71 15.32
CA GLU A 269 14.41 -19.03 15.15
C GLU A 269 13.52 -20.16 15.70
N GLU A 270 12.89 -19.95 16.86
CA GLU A 270 11.92 -20.89 17.43
C GLU A 270 10.71 -21.07 16.52
N ILE A 271 10.17 -19.98 15.98
CA ILE A 271 9.08 -20.02 15.00
C ILE A 271 9.54 -20.76 13.74
N ARG A 272 10.73 -20.50 13.21
CA ARG A 272 11.26 -21.21 12.03
C ARG A 272 11.45 -22.71 12.25
N LYS A 273 11.84 -23.13 13.46
CA LYS A 273 12.00 -24.55 13.83
C LYS A 273 10.68 -25.30 13.98
N LYS A 274 9.56 -24.61 14.22
CA LYS A 274 8.22 -25.23 14.32
C LYS A 274 7.68 -25.61 12.93
N SER A 275 7.24 -26.85 12.77
CA SER A 275 6.49 -27.31 11.59
C SER A 275 5.15 -26.58 11.46
N PHE A 276 4.63 -26.44 10.24
CA PHE A 276 3.36 -25.78 9.94
C PHE A 276 2.21 -26.26 10.83
N PHE A 277 2.09 -27.58 11.05
CA PHE A 277 1.05 -28.15 11.92
C PHE A 277 1.22 -27.80 13.40
N LYS A 278 2.47 -27.66 13.87
CA LYS A 278 2.76 -27.20 15.24
C LYS A 278 2.39 -25.72 15.42
N LYS A 279 2.68 -24.89 14.41
CA LYS A 279 2.26 -23.47 14.36
C LYS A 279 0.73 -23.33 14.35
N LEU A 280 0.05 -24.13 13.53
CA LEU A 280 -1.40 -24.11 13.37
C LEU A 280 -2.14 -24.56 14.65
N LEU A 281 -1.62 -25.59 15.34
CA LEU A 281 -2.22 -26.14 16.56
C LEU A 281 -1.74 -25.46 17.85
N LYS A 282 -0.89 -24.42 17.74
CA LYS A 282 -0.26 -23.73 18.88
C LYS A 282 0.40 -24.71 19.87
N ARG A 283 1.08 -25.74 19.37
CA ARG A 283 1.84 -26.75 20.15
C ARG A 283 3.33 -26.72 19.84
#